data_AF-A0AAE1WW71-F1
#
_entry.id   AF-A0AAE1WW71-F1
#
_cell.length_a   1.000
_cell.length_b   1.000
_cell.length_c   1.000
_cell.angle_alpha   90.00
_cell.angle_beta   90.00
_cell.angle_gamma   90.00
#
_symmetry.space_group_name_H-M   'P 1'
#
loop_
_entity.id
_entity.type
_entity.pdbx_description
1 polymer ?
#
loop_
_entity_poly.entity_id
_entity_poly.type
_entity_poly.pdbx_seq_one_letter_code
_entity_poly.pdbx_strand_id
1 'polypeptide(L)'
;MVWGNTIEGERKDKIGAAFSSMVARSFDLLGKPNVSDYFPVLARFDIQGVEKEMSNFMQRFDEIVEDIINEREKISSGEVGGGGNKNGGRLDFLQMLMELSEQDVKTKFGKTQIKAMITDQWSRFY
;
A
#
# COMPACT_ATOMS: atom_id res chain seq x y z
N MET A 1 7.17 -9.24 -6.58
CA MET A 1 6.53 -8.67 -5.37
C MET A 1 6.50 -7.17 -5.49
N VAL A 2 5.57 -6.50 -4.81
CA VAL A 2 5.37 -5.05 -4.93
C VAL A 2 6.62 -4.27 -4.46
N TRP A 3 7.25 -4.70 -3.36
CA TRP A 3 8.41 -4.05 -2.72
C TRP A 3 9.54 -5.05 -2.39
N GLY A 4 9.72 -6.06 -3.24
CA GLY A 4 10.59 -7.21 -2.96
C GLY A 4 12.08 -6.88 -2.79
N ASN A 5 12.58 -5.85 -3.47
CA ASN A 5 13.96 -5.36 -3.39
C ASN A 5 14.07 -4.01 -2.67
N THR A 6 12.93 -3.34 -2.44
CA THR A 6 12.88 -2.06 -1.72
C THR A 6 13.02 -2.25 -0.21
N ILE A 7 12.61 -3.42 0.30
CA ILE A 7 12.58 -3.72 1.74
C ILE A 7 13.27 -5.06 1.97
N GLU A 8 14.33 -5.06 2.78
CA GLU A 8 15.11 -6.26 3.10
C GLU A 8 15.02 -6.62 4.60
N GLY A 9 15.29 -7.90 4.90
CA GLY A 9 15.45 -8.41 6.26
C GLY A 9 14.21 -8.28 7.16
N GLU A 10 14.45 -8.04 8.45
CA GLU A 10 13.44 -8.02 9.52
C GLU A 10 12.29 -7.02 9.27
N ARG A 11 12.55 -5.94 8.51
CA ARG A 11 11.52 -4.95 8.16
C ARG A 11 10.50 -5.53 7.17
N LYS A 12 10.94 -6.35 6.21
CA LYS A 12 10.06 -7.02 5.24
C LYS A 12 9.10 -7.96 5.95
N ASP A 13 9.60 -8.69 6.95
CA ASP A 13 8.78 -9.61 7.75
C ASP A 13 7.78 -8.85 8.62
N LYS A 14 8.19 -7.73 9.24
CA LYS A 14 7.28 -6.86 10.02
C LYS A 14 6.17 -6.26 9.15
N ILE A 15 6.52 -5.76 7.97
CA ILE A 15 5.53 -5.21 7.02
C ILE A 15 4.60 -6.32 6.53
N GLY A 16 5.14 -7.48 6.17
CA GLY A 16 4.33 -8.65 5.78
C GLY A 16 3.37 -9.11 6.88
N ALA A 17 3.81 -9.11 8.14
CA ALA A 17 2.99 -9.49 9.29
C ALA A 17 1.90 -8.44 9.60
N ALA A 18 2.26 -7.15 9.63
CA ALA A 18 1.31 -6.06 9.80
C ALA A 18 0.25 -6.10 8.69
N PHE A 19 0.70 -6.31 7.46
CA PHE A 19 -0.14 -6.42 6.29
C PHE A 19 -1.09 -7.63 6.34
N SER A 20 -0.59 -8.81 6.71
CA SER A 20 -1.41 -10.03 6.84
C SER A 20 -2.45 -9.90 7.95
N SER A 21 -2.08 -9.28 9.08
CA SER A 21 -3.01 -8.98 10.17
C SER A 21 -4.10 -8.00 9.72
N MET A 22 -3.74 -6.99 8.94
CA MET A 22 -4.68 -6.03 8.38
C MET A 22 -5.68 -6.71 7.43
N VAL A 23 -5.23 -7.59 6.54
CA VAL A 23 -6.12 -8.36 5.64
C VAL A 23 -7.07 -9.27 6.43
N ALA A 24 -6.56 -10.01 7.42
CA ALA A 24 -7.40 -10.87 8.24
C ALA A 24 -8.52 -10.08 8.93
N ARG A 25 -8.20 -8.88 9.43
CA ARG A 25 -9.16 -8.00 10.10
C ARG A 25 -10.22 -7.46 9.13
N SER A 26 -9.84 -7.14 7.90
CA SER A 26 -10.78 -6.73 6.85
C SER A 26 -11.72 -7.87 6.45
N PHE A 27 -11.23 -9.11 6.38
CA PHE A 27 -12.07 -10.29 6.15
C PHE A 27 -13.04 -10.55 7.30
N ASP A 28 -12.61 -10.36 8.55
CA ASP A 28 -13.51 -10.48 9.71
C ASP A 28 -14.63 -9.43 9.69
N LEU A 29 -14.35 -8.23 9.18
CA LEU A 29 -15.36 -7.18 8.98
C LEU A 29 -16.32 -7.52 7.84
N LEU A 30 -15.81 -7.99 6.71
CA LEU A 30 -16.62 -8.39 5.55
C LEU A 30 -17.48 -9.63 5.82
N GLY A 31 -16.99 -10.56 6.63
CA GLY A 31 -17.70 -11.78 7.00
C GLY A 31 -18.74 -11.61 8.11
N LYS A 32 -18.74 -10.46 8.81
CA LYS A 32 -19.75 -10.16 9.83
C LYS A 32 -21.05 -9.71 9.15
N PRO A 33 -22.21 -10.29 9.50
CA PRO A 33 -23.48 -9.77 9.05
C PRO A 33 -23.66 -8.33 9.55
N ASN A 34 -23.61 -7.38 8.63
CA ASN A 34 -23.74 -5.96 8.94
C ASN A 34 -25.23 -5.58 8.96
N VAL A 35 -25.70 -5.10 10.11
CA VAL A 35 -27.09 -4.71 10.36
C VAL A 35 -27.51 -3.58 9.42
N SER A 36 -26.58 -2.70 9.01
CA SER A 36 -26.89 -1.63 8.06
C SER A 36 -27.22 -2.14 6.66
N ASP A 37 -26.72 -3.31 6.27
CA ASP A 37 -26.98 -3.88 4.93
C ASP A 37 -28.43 -4.36 4.80
N TYR A 38 -29.04 -4.74 5.93
CA TYR A 38 -30.45 -5.12 6.01
C TYR A 38 -31.38 -3.94 6.34
N PHE A 39 -30.86 -2.94 7.06
CA PHE A 39 -31.62 -1.77 7.50
C PHE A 39 -30.90 -0.48 7.09
N PRO A 40 -31.15 0.04 5.86
CA PRO A 40 -30.44 1.20 5.32
C PRO A 40 -30.54 2.47 6.18
N VAL A 41 -31.61 2.61 6.96
CA VAL A 41 -31.80 3.73 7.90
C VAL A 41 -30.72 3.77 8.99
N LEU A 42 -30.14 2.61 9.32
CA LEU A 42 -29.10 2.47 10.33
C LEU A 42 -27.68 2.68 9.77
N ALA A 43 -27.51 2.73 8.44
CA ALA A 43 -26.20 2.90 7.80
C ALA A 43 -25.49 4.17 8.25
N ARG A 44 -26.22 5.28 8.41
CA ARG A 44 -25.66 6.58 8.84
C ARG A 44 -25.05 6.58 10.24
N PHE A 45 -25.34 5.57 11.06
CA PHE A 45 -24.88 5.50 12.45
C PHE A 45 -23.65 4.62 12.63
N ASP A 46 -23.26 3.85 11.60
CA ASP A 46 -22.15 2.89 11.65
C ASP A 46 -22.16 2.07 12.96
N ILE A 47 -23.31 1.47 13.29
CA ILE A 47 -23.57 0.84 14.61
C ILE A 47 -22.53 -0.25 14.94
N GLN A 48 -22.01 -0.92 13.92
CA GLN A 48 -20.98 -1.95 14.06
C GLN A 48 -19.55 -1.43 13.88
N GLY A 49 -19.38 -0.15 13.57
CA GLY A 49 -18.08 0.48 13.42
C GLY A 49 -17.31 0.03 12.18
N VAL A 50 -17.98 -0.54 11.19
CA VAL A 50 -17.35 -1.14 10.01
C VAL A 50 -16.69 -0.07 9.15
N GLU A 51 -17.40 1.03 8.88
CA GLU A 51 -16.83 2.14 8.11
C GLU A 51 -15.65 2.78 8.85
N LYS A 52 -15.80 2.97 10.17
CA LYS A 52 -14.73 3.52 11.02
C LYS A 52 -13.51 2.61 11.07
N GLU A 53 -13.69 1.30 11.20
CA GLU A 53 -12.57 0.34 11.25
C GLU A 53 -11.88 0.22 9.88
N MET A 54 -12.64 0.22 8.79
CA MET A 54 -12.11 0.26 7.43
C MET A 54 -11.34 1.56 7.12
N SER A 55 -11.84 2.71 7.60
CA SER A 55 -11.14 3.99 7.46
C SER A 55 -9.80 3.98 8.21
N ASN A 56 -9.78 3.48 9.45
CA ASN A 56 -8.54 3.32 10.22
C ASN A 56 -7.55 2.35 9.54
N PHE A 57 -8.07 1.28 8.91
CA PHE A 57 -7.26 0.37 8.10
C PHE A 57 -6.61 1.12 6.92
N MET A 58 -7.39 1.88 6.16
CA MET A 58 -6.90 2.60 4.99
C MET A 58 -5.85 3.64 5.36
N GLN A 59 -6.02 4.31 6.50
CA GLN A 59 -5.03 5.25 7.02
C GLN A 59 -3.69 4.57 7.34
N ARG A 60 -3.72 3.44 8.06
CA ARG A 60 -2.50 2.69 8.38
C ARG A 60 -1.82 2.10 7.14
N PHE A 61 -2.60 1.69 6.16
CA PHE A 61 -2.07 1.23 4.88
C PHE A 61 -1.39 2.37 4.12
N ASP A 62 -2.00 3.55 4.07
CA ASP A 62 -1.40 4.74 3.44
C ASP A 62 -0.08 5.14 4.11
N GLU A 63 -0.02 5.10 5.45
CA GLU A 63 1.22 5.34 6.23
C GLU A 63 2.34 4.38 5.84
N ILE A 64 2.03 3.07 5.74
CA ILE A 64 3.02 2.06 5.33
C ILE A 64 3.51 2.33 3.90
N VAL A 65 2.61 2.60 2.95
CA VAL A 65 2.98 2.85 1.55
C VAL A 65 3.79 4.15 1.43
N GLU A 66 3.40 5.20 2.15
CA GLU A 66 4.13 6.47 2.22
C GLU A 66 5.57 6.28 2.73
N ASP A 67 5.75 5.52 3.80
CA ASP A 67 7.06 5.21 4.37
C ASP A 67 7.97 4.48 3.38
N ILE A 68 7.42 3.49 2.66
CA ILE A 68 8.17 2.73 1.65
C ILE A 68 8.58 3.62 0.47
N ILE A 69 7.69 4.50 0.00
CA ILE A 69 8.01 5.44 -1.09
C ILE A 69 9.10 6.42 -0.64
N ASN A 70 8.98 7.00 0.56
CA ASN A 70 9.96 7.94 1.12
C ASN A 70 11.35 7.30 1.29
N GLU A 71 11.39 6.05 1.75
CA GLU A 71 12.64 5.29 1.85
C GLU A 71 13.28 5.12 0.48
N ARG A 72 12.49 4.83 -0.55
CA ARG A 72 13.01 4.65 -1.90
C ARG A 72 13.49 5.95 -2.53
N GLU A 73 12.79 7.06 -2.31
CA GLU A 73 13.25 8.39 -2.74
C GLU A 73 14.63 8.71 -2.15
N LYS A 74 14.87 8.40 -0.87
CA LYS A 74 16.18 8.59 -0.21
C LYS A 74 17.29 7.71 -0.77
N ILE A 75 16.95 6.50 -1.23
CA ILE A 75 17.90 5.61 -1.91
C ILE A 75 18.21 6.13 -3.31
N SER A 76 17.21 6.68 -4.02
CA SER A 76 17.37 7.28 -5.36
C SER A 76 18.18 8.58 -5.33
N SER A 77 17.99 9.42 -4.30
CA SER A 77 18.67 10.72 -4.12
C SER A 77 20.15 10.60 -3.72
N GLY A 78 20.62 9.40 -3.37
CA GLY A 78 22.00 9.15 -2.94
C GLY A 78 22.32 9.59 -1.51
N GLU A 79 21.30 9.96 -0.71
CA GLU A 79 21.46 10.40 0.68
C GLU A 79 21.83 9.25 1.64
N VAL A 80 21.54 8.01 1.25
CA VAL A 80 22.04 6.81 1.92
C VAL A 80 23.00 6.13 0.95
N GLY A 81 24.28 6.00 1.33
CA GLY A 81 25.37 5.49 0.49
C GLY A 81 25.28 3.99 0.11
N GLY A 82 24.09 3.50 -0.24
CA GLY A 82 23.85 2.19 -0.84
C GLY A 82 23.46 2.40 -2.29
N GLY A 83 24.40 2.09 -3.21
CA GLY A 83 24.28 2.37 -4.63
C GLY A 83 22.95 1.95 -5.23
N GLY A 84 22.33 2.89 -5.95
CA GLY A 84 21.21 2.62 -6.84
C GLY A 84 21.49 1.33 -7.61
N ASN A 85 20.59 0.36 -7.45
CA ASN A 85 20.75 -1.00 -7.93
C ASN A 85 20.87 -1.03 -9.46
N LYS A 86 22.09 -0.86 -9.96
CA LYS A 86 22.50 -1.12 -11.35
C LYS A 86 22.81 -2.61 -11.57
N ASN A 87 22.44 -3.50 -10.66
CA ASN A 87 22.64 -4.93 -10.85
C ASN A 87 21.34 -5.52 -11.39
N GLY A 88 21.44 -6.27 -12.50
CA GLY A 88 20.35 -6.87 -13.28
C GLY A 88 19.51 -7.93 -12.56
N GLY A 89 19.11 -7.67 -11.32
CA GLY A 89 18.02 -8.35 -10.62
C GLY A 89 16.66 -7.82 -11.09
N ARG A 90 15.64 -8.68 -10.99
CA ARG A 90 14.25 -8.38 -11.39
C ARG A 90 13.73 -7.15 -10.65
N LEU A 91 13.37 -6.08 -11.37
CA LEU A 91 12.75 -4.88 -10.83
C LEU A 91 11.49 -5.22 -10.02
N ASP A 92 11.33 -4.60 -8.86
CA ASP A 92 10.06 -4.67 -8.12
C ASP A 92 9.07 -3.64 -8.69
N PHE A 93 7.78 -3.83 -8.40
CA PHE A 93 6.72 -3.04 -9.02
C PHE A 93 6.83 -1.56 -8.67
N LEU A 94 7.15 -1.26 -7.41
CA LEU A 94 7.38 0.11 -6.97
C LEU A 94 8.56 0.76 -7.71
N GLN A 95 9.65 0.02 -7.92
CA GLN A 95 10.79 0.53 -8.66
C GLN A 95 10.44 0.86 -10.11
N MET A 96 9.67 0.00 -10.78
CA MET A 96 9.22 0.28 -12.14
C MET A 96 8.33 1.53 -12.19
N LEU A 97 7.45 1.74 -11.21
CA LEU A 97 6.61 2.94 -11.14
C LEU A 97 7.43 4.22 -10.88
N MET A 98 8.43 4.16 -10.01
CA MET A 98 9.33 5.29 -9.75
C MET A 98 10.13 5.67 -11.00
N GLU A 99 10.76 4.69 -11.66
CA GLU A 99 11.51 4.92 -12.91
C GLU A 99 10.63 5.48 -14.03
N LEU A 100 9.40 4.98 -14.15
CA LEU A 100 8.42 5.49 -15.12
C LEU A 100 7.94 6.91 -14.78
N SER A 101 7.90 7.29 -13.50
CA SER A 101 7.51 8.65 -13.08
C SER A 101 8.58 9.70 -13.36
N GLU A 102 9.85 9.27 -13.37
CA GLU A 102 11.02 10.10 -13.68
C GLU A 102 11.25 10.22 -15.20
N GLN A 103 10.78 9.25 -15.99
CA GLN A 103 10.85 9.31 -17.46
C GLN A 103 9.83 10.32 -18.02
N ASP A 104 10.31 11.22 -18.87
CA ASP A 104 9.59 12.38 -19.44
C ASP A 104 8.57 12.00 -20.53
N VAL A 105 7.85 10.89 -20.37
CA VAL A 105 6.93 10.34 -21.37
C VAL A 105 5.51 10.79 -21.05
N LYS A 106 5.12 11.99 -21.54
CA LYS A 106 3.74 12.51 -21.73
C LYS A 106 2.71 12.47 -20.58
N THR A 107 2.99 11.80 -19.47
CA THR A 107 2.14 11.62 -18.30
C THR A 107 3.05 11.60 -17.08
N LYS A 108 3.37 12.79 -16.54
CA LYS A 108 3.95 12.89 -15.20
C LYS A 108 2.90 12.35 -14.21
N PHE A 109 3.13 11.17 -13.67
CA PHE A 109 2.32 10.64 -12.58
C PHE A 109 3.12 10.77 -11.29
N GLY A 110 2.56 11.45 -10.30
CA GLY A 110 3.21 11.71 -9.03
C GLY A 110 2.92 10.62 -8.00
N LYS A 111 3.40 10.85 -6.77
CA LYS A 111 3.23 9.97 -5.62
C LYS A 111 1.78 9.50 -5.40
N THR A 112 0.80 10.38 -5.59
CA THR A 112 -0.63 10.04 -5.48
C THR A 112 -1.06 8.97 -6.48
N GLN A 113 -0.59 9.06 -7.73
CA GLN A 113 -0.90 8.07 -8.75
C GLN A 113 -0.18 6.74 -8.47
N ILE A 114 1.06 6.78 -7.96
CA ILE A 114 1.78 5.57 -7.54
C ILE A 114 1.00 4.85 -6.43
N LYS A 115 0.57 5.59 -5.40
CA LYS A 115 -0.29 5.05 -4.32
C LYS A 115 -1.59 4.46 -4.85
N ALA A 116 -2.25 5.16 -5.76
CA ALA A 116 -3.49 4.68 -6.37
C ALA A 116 -3.28 3.38 -7.15
N MET A 117 -2.18 3.26 -7.92
CA MET A 117 -1.86 2.03 -8.67
C MET A 117 -1.52 0.85 -7.75
N ILE A 118 -0.80 1.09 -6.65
CA ILE A 118 -0.50 0.06 -5.64
C ILE A 118 -1.81 -0.41 -4.99
N THR A 119 -2.72 0.52 -4.70
CA THR A 119 -4.03 0.22 -4.11
C THR A 119 -4.93 -0.53 -5.10
N ASP A 120 -4.98 -0.14 -6.37
CA ASP A 120 -5.76 -0.81 -7.44
C ASP A 120 -5.25 -2.22 -7.74
N GLN A 121 -3.93 -2.40 -7.75
CA GLN A 121 -3.35 -3.74 -7.90
C GLN A 121 -3.79 -4.65 -6.75
N TRP A 122 -3.90 -4.10 -5.54
CA TRP A 122 -4.36 -4.82 -4.35
C TRP A 122 -5.85 -5.16 -4.39
N SER A 123 -6.70 -4.22 -4.82
CA SER A 123 -8.14 -4.45 -4.91
C SER A 123 -8.53 -5.50 -5.95
N ARG A 124 -7.64 -5.86 -6.89
CA ARG A 124 -7.89 -6.88 -7.92
C ARG A 124 -7.62 -8.32 -7.47
N PHE A 125 -7.01 -8.53 -6.30
CA PHE A 125 -6.76 -9.87 -5.76
C PHE A 125 -7.89 -10.35 -4.83
N TYR A 126 -9.01 -9.63 -4.76
CA TYR A 126 -10.22 -9.97 -4.01
C TYR A 126 -11.48 -9.70 -4.84
#